data_AF-A0A0N1N0S8-F1
#
_entry.id   AF-A0A0N1N0S8-F1
#
_cell.length_a   1.000
_cell.length_b   1.000
_cell.length_c   1.000
_cell.angle_alpha   90.00
_cell.angle_beta   90.00
_cell.angle_gamma   90.00
#
_symmetry.space_group_name_H-M   'P 1'
#
loop_
_entity.id
_entity.type
_entity.pdbx_description
1 polymer ?
#
loop_
_entity_poly.entity_id
_entity_poly.type
_entity_poly.pdbx_seq_one_letter_code
_entity_poly.pdbx_strand_id
1 'polypeptide(L)'
;MAIPSDVEKIIRHKAAVDWPGDYSMQAHTVQSQRDAYERLAHYEATLDLSNEIISTSFTKARADWVDDYEMQVHTFENQTDAAIKFFDNVDAALPSETLEEIRARAFSEWLGDYEMMLHTLEEQIAAWKSLNL
;
A
#
# COMPACT_ATOMS: atom_id res chain seq x y z
N MET A 1 -13.39 12.51 13.04
CA MET A 1 -14.49 11.52 13.11
C MET A 1 -14.33 10.80 14.44
N ALA A 2 -15.37 10.36 15.15
CA ALA A 2 -15.15 9.63 16.40
C ALA A 2 -14.75 8.17 16.11
N ILE A 3 -13.68 7.67 16.74
CA ILE A 3 -13.25 6.27 16.60
C ILE A 3 -14.28 5.34 17.26
N PRO A 4 -14.77 4.30 16.56
CA PRO A 4 -15.74 3.36 17.13
C PRO A 4 -15.20 2.66 18.39
N SER A 5 -16.08 2.37 19.34
CA SER A 5 -15.68 1.78 20.63
C SER A 5 -15.00 0.42 20.49
N ASP A 6 -15.33 -0.34 19.45
CA ASP A 6 -14.77 -1.68 19.25
C ASP A 6 -13.36 -1.61 18.63
N VAL A 7 -13.15 -0.71 17.67
CA VAL A 7 -11.82 -0.35 17.16
C VAL A 7 -10.91 0.14 18.28
N GLU A 8 -11.42 1.01 19.14
CA GLU A 8 -10.68 1.54 20.29
C GLU A 8 -10.24 0.44 21.27
N LYS A 9 -11.08 -0.58 21.50
CA LYS A 9 -10.72 -1.74 22.33
C LYS A 9 -9.60 -2.57 21.69
N ILE A 10 -9.68 -2.80 20.39
CA ILE A 10 -8.69 -3.56 19.62
C ILE A 10 -7.33 -2.86 19.69
N ILE A 11 -7.29 -1.56 19.41
CA ILE A 11 -6.06 -0.75 19.46
C ILE A 11 -5.40 -0.84 20.84
N ARG A 12 -6.19 -0.67 21.91
CA ARG A 12 -5.69 -0.76 23.30
C ARG A 12 -5.20 -2.16 23.64
N HIS A 13 -5.90 -3.18 23.20
CA HIS A 13 -5.53 -4.56 23.44
C HIS A 13 -4.19 -4.89 22.77
N LYS A 14 -4.04 -4.56 21.48
CA LYS A 14 -2.80 -4.74 20.73
C LYS A 14 -1.63 -4.03 21.41
N ALA A 15 -1.79 -2.75 21.77
CA ALA A 15 -0.74 -2.01 22.46
C ALA A 15 -0.31 -2.69 23.78
N ALA A 16 -1.27 -3.18 24.58
CA ALA A 16 -0.98 -3.88 25.83
C ALA A 16 -0.28 -5.24 25.62
N VAL A 17 -0.55 -5.92 24.52
CA VAL A 17 0.09 -7.18 24.12
C VAL A 17 1.51 -6.94 23.59
N ASP A 18 1.69 -5.94 22.73
CA ASP A 18 2.97 -5.62 22.11
C ASP A 18 3.97 -5.04 23.14
N TRP A 19 3.47 -4.30 24.13
CA TRP A 19 4.29 -3.61 25.13
C TRP A 19 3.85 -3.90 26.57
N PRO A 20 4.00 -5.15 27.07
CA PRO A 20 3.50 -5.53 28.39
C PRO A 20 4.25 -4.79 29.51
N GLY A 21 3.51 -4.01 30.31
CA GLY A 21 4.06 -3.24 31.43
C GLY A 21 4.77 -1.94 31.05
N ASP A 22 5.01 -1.68 29.77
CA ASP A 22 5.53 -0.41 29.28
C ASP A 22 4.37 0.51 28.87
N TYR A 23 3.79 1.19 29.85
CA TYR A 23 2.66 2.09 29.63
C TYR A 23 2.98 3.29 28.75
N SER A 24 4.26 3.70 28.67
CA SER A 24 4.68 4.79 27.77
C SER A 24 4.57 4.33 26.33
N MET A 25 5.10 3.15 26.02
CA MET A 25 4.99 2.56 24.69
C MET A 25 3.54 2.20 24.35
N GLN A 26 2.76 1.68 25.30
CA GLN A 26 1.33 1.45 25.09
C GLN A 26 0.59 2.73 24.69
N ALA A 27 0.81 3.83 25.41
CA ALA A 27 0.16 5.11 25.11
C ALA A 27 0.56 5.64 23.72
N HIS A 28 1.84 5.52 23.37
CA HIS A 28 2.34 5.90 22.05
C HIS A 28 1.68 5.06 20.94
N THR A 29 1.72 3.73 21.05
CA THR A 29 1.10 2.82 20.06
C THR A 29 -0.40 3.08 19.93
N VAL A 30 -1.13 3.29 21.02
CA VAL A 30 -2.55 3.64 20.96
C VAL A 30 -2.77 4.93 20.17
N GLN A 31 -1.95 5.96 20.40
CA GLN A 31 -2.09 7.22 19.68
C GLN A 31 -1.77 7.06 18.19
N SER A 32 -0.66 6.41 17.84
CA SER A 32 -0.29 6.16 16.44
C SER A 32 -1.36 5.40 15.67
N GLN A 33 -1.94 4.35 16.28
CA GLN A 33 -2.99 3.55 15.67
C GLN A 33 -4.31 4.33 15.50
N ARG A 34 -4.63 5.23 16.42
CA ARG A 34 -5.79 6.14 16.28
C ARG A 34 -5.62 7.13 15.16
N ASP A 35 -4.44 7.77 15.09
CA ASP A 35 -4.12 8.73 14.03
C ASP A 35 -4.17 8.04 12.66
N ALA A 36 -3.64 6.81 12.57
CA ALA A 36 -3.69 5.99 11.36
C ALA A 36 -5.13 5.61 10.97
N TYR A 37 -5.97 5.22 11.94
CA TYR A 37 -7.39 4.94 11.69
C TYR A 37 -8.12 6.17 11.13
N GLU A 38 -7.91 7.35 11.73
CA GLU A 38 -8.52 8.58 11.25
C GLU A 38 -8.04 8.94 9.83
N ARG A 39 -6.77 8.67 9.52
CA ARG A 39 -6.20 8.87 8.18
C ARG A 39 -6.83 7.95 7.13
N LEU A 40 -7.02 6.66 7.44
CA LEU A 40 -7.73 5.73 6.55
C LEU A 40 -9.18 6.17 6.32
N ALA A 41 -9.88 6.54 7.39
CA ALA A 41 -11.25 7.05 7.28
C ALA A 41 -11.32 8.34 6.43
N HIS A 42 -10.31 9.21 6.52
CA HIS A 42 -10.21 10.39 5.68
C HIS A 42 -9.99 10.03 4.21
N TYR A 43 -9.10 9.09 3.90
CA TYR A 43 -8.89 8.60 2.54
C TYR A 43 -10.17 7.99 1.95
N GLU A 44 -10.88 7.16 2.70
CA GLU A 44 -12.16 6.57 2.26
C GLU A 44 -13.23 7.62 1.97
N ALA A 45 -13.22 8.74 2.70
CA ALA A 45 -14.17 9.83 2.52
C ALA A 45 -13.82 10.78 1.36
N THR A 46 -12.54 10.86 0.97
CA THR A 46 -12.04 11.85 0.02
C THR A 46 -11.65 11.27 -1.33
N LEU A 47 -11.22 10.01 -1.37
CA LEU A 47 -10.80 9.33 -2.58
C LEU A 47 -11.98 8.62 -3.24
N ASP A 48 -11.89 8.48 -4.56
CA ASP A 48 -12.88 7.75 -5.34
C ASP A 48 -12.67 6.23 -5.18
N LEU A 49 -13.48 5.60 -4.33
CA LEU A 49 -13.46 4.15 -4.14
C LEU A 49 -13.95 3.35 -5.35
N SER A 50 -14.50 4.00 -6.39
CA SER A 50 -14.77 3.33 -7.67
C SER A 50 -13.50 3.17 -8.52
N ASN A 51 -12.42 3.88 -8.18
CA ASN A 51 -11.11 3.66 -8.77
C ASN A 51 -10.55 2.30 -8.31
N GLU A 52 -10.19 1.46 -9.29
CA GLU A 52 -9.68 0.11 -9.05
C GLU A 52 -8.36 0.09 -8.27
N ILE A 53 -7.46 1.06 -8.50
CA ILE A 53 -6.21 1.18 -7.75
C ILE A 53 -6.52 1.44 -6.28
N ILE A 54 -7.35 2.45 -6.00
CA ILE A 54 -7.68 2.83 -4.63
C ILE A 54 -8.39 1.68 -3.89
N SER A 55 -9.43 1.10 -4.50
CA SER A 55 -10.20 0.02 -3.89
C SER A 55 -9.38 -1.25 -3.65
N THR A 56 -8.53 -1.63 -4.60
CA THR A 56 -7.64 -2.79 -4.47
C THR A 56 -6.58 -2.56 -3.38
N SER A 57 -5.95 -1.37 -3.36
CA SER A 57 -4.98 -1.01 -2.32
C SER A 57 -5.58 -1.04 -0.92
N PHE A 58 -6.81 -0.53 -0.74
CA PHE A 58 -7.51 -0.64 0.54
C PHE A 58 -7.80 -2.09 0.93
N THR A 59 -8.25 -2.88 -0.03
CA THR A 59 -8.58 -4.30 0.19
C THR A 59 -7.34 -5.06 0.62
N LYS A 60 -6.22 -4.87 -0.08
CA LYS A 60 -4.93 -5.48 0.25
C LYS A 60 -4.43 -5.04 1.62
N ALA A 61 -4.40 -3.74 1.89
CA ALA A 61 -3.97 -3.20 3.18
C ALA A 61 -4.73 -3.82 4.36
N ARG A 62 -6.06 -3.88 4.28
CA ARG A 62 -6.90 -4.48 5.33
C ARG A 62 -6.74 -5.98 5.47
N ALA A 63 -6.47 -6.70 4.37
CA ALA A 63 -6.26 -8.13 4.39
C ALA A 63 -4.88 -8.52 4.96
N ASP A 64 -3.84 -7.77 4.58
CA ASP A 64 -2.46 -8.02 5.01
C ASP A 64 -2.24 -7.62 6.48
N TRP A 65 -2.94 -6.58 6.95
CA TRP A 65 -2.74 -5.98 8.27
C TRP A 65 -4.03 -5.80 9.05
N VAL A 66 -4.69 -6.91 9.39
CA VAL A 66 -5.89 -6.88 10.23
C VAL A 66 -5.57 -6.19 11.55
N ASP A 67 -6.39 -5.19 11.90
CA ASP A 67 -6.32 -4.44 13.16
C ASP A 67 -5.01 -3.65 13.43
N ASP A 68 -4.09 -3.60 12.48
CA ASP A 68 -2.90 -2.75 12.51
C ASP A 68 -3.06 -1.61 11.50
N TYR A 69 -3.68 -0.53 11.95
CA TYR A 69 -4.05 0.61 11.10
C TYR A 69 -2.83 1.38 10.59
N GLU A 70 -1.75 1.43 11.37
CA GLU A 70 -0.49 2.04 10.94
C GLU A 70 0.06 1.29 9.72
N MET A 71 0.09 -0.04 9.79
CA MET A 71 0.52 -0.86 8.67
C MET A 71 -0.47 -0.83 7.50
N GLN A 72 -1.77 -0.72 7.76
CA GLN A 72 -2.77 -0.51 6.70
C GLN A 72 -2.52 0.81 5.93
N VAL A 73 -2.26 1.92 6.64
CA VAL A 73 -1.92 3.20 6.00
C VAL A 73 -0.68 3.05 5.14
N HIS A 74 0.38 2.46 5.70
CA HIS A 74 1.64 2.27 5.00
C HIS A 74 1.48 1.42 3.73
N THR A 75 0.81 0.26 3.84
CA THR A 75 0.55 -0.59 2.67
C THR A 75 -0.34 0.09 1.64
N PHE A 76 -1.39 0.82 2.06
CA PHE A 76 -2.23 1.57 1.14
C PHE A 76 -1.41 2.61 0.35
N GLU A 77 -0.64 3.44 1.05
CA GLU A 77 0.18 4.50 0.45
C GLU A 77 1.22 3.94 -0.50
N ASN A 78 1.93 2.88 -0.09
CA ASN A 78 2.90 2.19 -0.94
C ASN A 78 2.27 1.65 -2.21
N GLN A 79 1.11 1.01 -2.11
CA GLN A 79 0.43 0.42 -3.26
C GLN A 79 -0.09 1.52 -4.21
N THR A 80 -0.61 2.63 -3.69
CA THR A 80 -1.02 3.77 -4.55
C THR A 80 0.18 4.47 -5.20
N ASP A 81 1.27 4.66 -4.47
CA ASP A 81 2.49 5.29 -5.01
C ASP A 81 3.15 4.39 -6.06
N ALA A 82 3.18 3.08 -5.82
CA ALA A 82 3.69 2.11 -6.77
C ALA A 82 2.84 2.07 -8.04
N ALA A 83 1.52 2.16 -7.92
CA ALA A 83 0.62 2.24 -9.08
C ALA A 83 0.90 3.50 -9.92
N ILE A 84 1.03 4.67 -9.28
CA ILE A 84 1.37 5.93 -9.97
C ILE A 84 2.70 5.76 -10.73
N LYS A 85 3.75 5.28 -10.05
CA LYS A 85 5.06 5.06 -10.68
C LYS A 85 5.00 4.05 -11.83
N PHE A 86 4.23 2.97 -11.68
CA PHE A 86 4.08 1.94 -12.71
C PHE A 86 3.41 2.52 -13.96
N PHE A 87 2.29 3.23 -13.81
CA PHE A 87 1.55 3.77 -14.95
C PHE A 87 2.23 4.97 -15.60
N ASP A 88 2.91 5.82 -14.82
CA ASP A 88 3.65 6.99 -15.32
C ASP A 88 5.05 6.63 -15.89
N ASN A 89 5.52 5.39 -15.71
CA ASN A 89 6.86 4.99 -16.13
C ASN A 89 7.07 5.15 -17.64
N VAL A 90 7.91 6.09 -18.04
CA VAL A 90 8.32 6.25 -19.45
C VAL A 90 9.81 6.06 -19.55
N ASP A 91 10.24 5.24 -20.51
CA ASP A 91 11.65 5.02 -20.78
C ASP A 91 11.96 5.24 -22.26
N ALA A 92 12.55 6.39 -22.57
CA ALA A 92 12.84 6.79 -23.93
C ALA A 92 13.89 5.91 -24.63
N ALA A 93 14.64 5.10 -23.88
CA ALA A 93 15.59 4.15 -24.45
C ALA A 93 14.91 2.87 -24.95
N LEU A 94 13.67 2.59 -24.51
CA LEU A 94 12.92 1.42 -24.91
C LEU A 94 11.97 1.75 -26.08
N PRO A 95 11.84 0.85 -27.07
CA PRO A 95 10.71 0.88 -27.98
C PRO A 95 9.40 0.80 -27.18
N SER A 96 8.39 1.58 -27.60
CA SER A 96 7.10 1.63 -26.89
C SER A 96 6.42 0.27 -26.81
N GLU A 97 6.52 -0.55 -27.86
CA GLU A 97 5.96 -1.90 -27.89
C GLU A 97 6.60 -2.80 -26.83
N THR A 98 7.94 -2.76 -26.69
CA THR A 98 8.64 -3.50 -25.63
C THR A 98 8.19 -3.07 -24.23
N LEU A 99 8.01 -1.76 -24.00
CA LEU A 99 7.56 -1.27 -22.69
C LEU A 99 6.14 -1.77 -22.37
N GLU A 100 5.24 -1.77 -23.36
CA GLU A 100 3.88 -2.29 -23.21
C GLU A 100 3.87 -3.81 -22.95
N GLU A 101 4.73 -4.58 -23.62
CA GLU A 101 4.88 -6.02 -23.34
C GLU A 101 5.33 -6.30 -21.91
N ILE A 102 6.31 -5.53 -21.41
CA ILE A 102 6.78 -5.64 -20.02
C ILE A 102 5.66 -5.28 -19.03
N ARG A 103 4.93 -4.19 -19.29
CA ARG A 103 3.79 -3.77 -18.46
C ARG A 103 2.71 -4.84 -18.42
N ALA A 104 2.33 -5.39 -19.59
CA ALA A 104 1.31 -6.43 -19.69
C ALA A 104 1.71 -7.70 -18.91
N ARG A 105 3.00 -8.05 -18.95
CA ARG A 105 3.54 -9.16 -18.16
C ARG A 105 3.42 -8.90 -16.66
N ALA A 106 3.91 -7.75 -16.18
CA ALA A 106 3.84 -7.39 -14.77
C ALA A 106 2.39 -7.38 -14.26
N PHE A 107 1.46 -6.84 -15.04
CA PHE A 107 0.03 -6.86 -14.74
C PHE A 107 -0.54 -8.28 -14.64
N SER A 108 -0.15 -9.18 -15.55
CA SER A 108 -0.62 -10.57 -15.55
C SER A 108 -0.07 -11.39 -14.38
N GLU A 109 1.15 -11.11 -13.93
CA GLU A 109 1.79 -11.86 -12.85
C GLU A 109 1.34 -11.38 -11.46
N TRP A 110 1.09 -10.08 -11.31
CA TRP A 110 0.89 -9.43 -10.01
C TRP A 110 -0.37 -8.54 -9.98
N LEU A 111 -1.47 -9.01 -10.57
CA LEU A 111 -2.71 -8.25 -10.63
C LEU A 111 -3.16 -7.76 -9.25
N GLY A 112 -3.19 -6.43 -9.07
CA GLY A 112 -3.60 -5.79 -7.83
C GLY A 112 -2.54 -5.71 -6.74
N ASP A 113 -1.32 -6.19 -6.99
CA ASP A 113 -0.14 -5.93 -6.16
C ASP A 113 0.81 -4.98 -6.91
N TYR A 114 0.54 -3.69 -6.80
CA TYR A 114 1.20 -2.64 -7.57
C TYR A 114 2.68 -2.49 -7.21
N GLU A 115 3.07 -2.79 -5.96
CA GLU A 115 4.49 -2.84 -5.57
C GLU A 115 5.22 -3.92 -6.35
N MET A 116 4.64 -5.12 -6.45
CA MET A 116 5.23 -6.22 -7.24
C MET A 116 5.18 -5.96 -8.74
N MET A 117 4.14 -5.30 -9.24
CA MET A 117 4.07 -4.87 -10.64
C MET A 117 5.17 -3.86 -10.97
N LEU A 118 5.38 -2.84 -10.14
CA LEU A 118 6.45 -1.85 -10.31
C LEU A 118 7.82 -2.50 -10.27
N HIS A 119 8.06 -3.36 -9.27
CA HIS A 119 9.33 -4.06 -9.15
C HIS A 119 9.64 -4.90 -10.40
N THR A 120 8.65 -5.68 -10.88
CA THR A 120 8.79 -6.49 -12.09
C THR A 120 9.07 -5.62 -13.33
N LEU A 121 8.37 -4.49 -13.47
CA LEU A 121 8.60 -3.54 -14.56
C LEU A 121 10.05 -3.02 -14.55
N GLU A 122 10.54 -2.56 -13.40
CA GLU A 122 11.90 -2.04 -13.24
C GLU A 122 12.97 -3.09 -13.54
N GLU A 123 12.79 -4.31 -13.03
CA GLU A 123 13.71 -5.42 -13.29
C GLU A 123 13.77 -5.80 -14.77
N GLN A 124 12.63 -5.89 -15.43
CA GLN A 124 12.57 -6.25 -16.85
C GLN A 124 13.12 -5.14 -17.75
N ILE A 125 12.87 -3.87 -17.44
CA ILE A 125 13.49 -2.74 -18.14
C ILE A 125 15.02 -2.80 -18.00
N ALA A 126 15.53 -3.02 -16.79
CA ALA A 126 16.95 -3.14 -16.53
C ALA A 126 17.58 -4.32 -17.29
N ALA A 127 16.91 -5.47 -17.30
CA ALA A 127 17.33 -6.65 -18.04
C ALA A 127 17.35 -6.39 -19.55
N TRP A 128 16.31 -5.78 -20.11
CA TRP A 128 16.26 -5.43 -21.53
C TRP A 128 17.42 -4.50 -21.91
N LYS A 129 17.68 -3.47 -21.11
CA LYS A 129 18.80 -2.56 -21.33
C LYS A 129 20.14 -3.28 -21.34
N SER A 130 20.36 -4.20 -20.39
CA SER A 130 21.60 -4.98 -20.32
C SER A 130 21.86 -5.89 -21.54
N LEU A 131 20.81 -6.22 -22.30
CA LEU A 131 20.91 -7.05 -23.50
C LEU A 131 21.03 -6.25 -24.80
N ASN A 132 20.63 -4.98 -24.80
CA ASN A 132 20.46 -4.16 -26.01
C ASN A 132 21.30 -2.88 -26.03
N LEU A 133 21.98 -2.53 -24.93
CA LEU A 133 22.88 -1.37 -24.80
C LEU A 133 24.28 -1.83 -24.39
#